data_AF-A0A1J4L251-F1
#
_entry.id   AF-A0A1J4L251-F1
#
_cell.length_a   1.000
_cell.length_b   1.000
_cell.length_c   1.000
_cell.angle_alpha   90.00
_cell.angle_beta   90.00
_cell.angle_gamma   90.00
#
_symmetry.space_group_name_H-M   'P 1'
#
loop_
_entity.id
_entity.type
_entity.pdbx_description
1 polymer ?
#
loop_
_entity_poly.entity_id
_entity_poly.type
_entity_poly.pdbx_seq_one_letter_code
_entity_poly.pdbx_strand_id
1 'polypeptide(L)'
;MNDFSYKNAPINNSKAMIVSALESDNDVDVPDPPVEPTPIVSLDLKTFKILVTDAQEDLRKGNRDKVIDSLILINNYIPTFFQKGIPPGFTRETDFCRFLLQVAANDTDIEFQFYAIRIIADIMYLSNDVVEEFIEFNAINFFNQLTYNRNNKIRKCAFKILKYCVKSEKGFRAFINEGLIQKYISLFTALIEISNPEKPILKCISLMASTFCQLLQNIKEIPNHEYEAIFNCLVNALRIRYHLIFKYALLAAMLCVQGLGSEGTKIIRKSKLFDCLPYFLNLEHKTSCFMELKLLEDIFAQREPEEKSKILKMIGKETLPNLLLNIDPTDKLCQTILSIITNSYNCEMDFSWVIRKDFIQKFSKILDEGSYENKKLVVRLILLTLTISDNDICNELLKCEICVDIIQVIQSFRTEDIILALKIIGKLYHKILRYGLFTHENFNNEIIILVKQFQMHEDQNIAQISTAIIENYFPEEME
;
A
#
# COMPACT_ATOMS: atom_id res chain seq x y z
N MET A 1 -7.94 28.78 31.63
CA MET A 1 -8.85 29.25 30.58
C MET A 1 -8.19 28.95 29.24
N ASN A 2 -8.81 28.04 28.48
CA ASN A 2 -8.63 27.64 27.06
C ASN A 2 -7.17 27.39 26.60
N ASP A 3 -6.66 26.17 26.52
CA ASP A 3 -7.05 25.03 25.65
C ASP A 3 -6.89 25.32 24.15
N PHE A 4 -5.88 24.70 23.51
CA PHE A 4 -6.00 24.05 22.20
C PHE A 4 -4.73 23.24 21.90
N SER A 5 -4.87 21.92 22.02
CA SER A 5 -3.94 20.92 21.49
C SER A 5 -4.00 20.88 19.97
N TYR A 6 -2.86 20.74 19.30
CA TYR A 6 -2.79 20.06 18.00
C TYR A 6 -1.88 18.85 18.11
N LYS A 7 -2.53 17.68 18.16
CA LYS A 7 -1.93 16.37 17.87
C LYS A 7 -1.68 16.30 16.37
N ASN A 8 -0.41 16.32 15.96
CA ASN A 8 0.00 15.79 14.67
C ASN A 8 0.45 14.34 14.86
N ALA A 9 -0.41 13.41 14.47
CA ALA A 9 0.02 12.04 14.18
C ALA A 9 0.84 12.06 12.87
N PRO A 10 1.94 11.30 12.75
CA PRO A 10 2.70 11.24 11.52
C PRO A 10 1.88 10.50 10.44
N ILE A 11 1.53 11.21 9.37
CA ILE A 11 0.87 10.65 8.19
C ILE A 11 1.91 9.89 7.36
N ASN A 12 1.82 8.56 7.42
CA ASN A 12 2.10 7.56 6.38
C ASN A 12 3.13 7.88 5.26
N ASN A 13 4.39 7.49 5.50
CA ASN A 13 5.36 7.18 4.43
C ASN A 13 4.98 5.94 3.58
N SER A 14 3.93 5.19 3.97
CA SER A 14 3.40 4.04 3.23
C SER A 14 2.61 4.44 1.97
N LYS A 15 1.98 5.62 1.94
CA LYS A 15 1.26 6.11 0.74
C LYS A 15 2.20 6.39 -0.43
N ALA A 16 3.39 6.95 -0.17
CA ALA A 16 4.36 7.28 -1.22
C ALA A 16 4.98 6.03 -1.89
N MET A 17 5.20 4.95 -1.12
CA MET A 17 5.73 3.68 -1.66
C MET A 17 4.71 2.93 -2.53
N ILE A 18 3.42 3.01 -2.20
CA ILE A 18 2.35 2.36 -2.99
C ILE A 18 2.13 3.09 -4.33
N VAL A 19 2.32 4.42 -4.37
CA VAL A 19 2.25 5.21 -5.61
C VAL A 19 3.45 4.90 -6.52
N SER A 20 4.67 4.81 -5.97
CA SER A 20 5.88 4.44 -6.73
C SER A 20 5.81 3.03 -7.35
N ALA A 21 5.17 2.06 -6.69
CA ALA A 21 4.97 0.71 -7.23
C ALA A 21 3.94 0.65 -8.39
N LEU A 22 3.08 1.66 -8.53
CA LEU A 22 2.13 1.77 -9.65
C LEU A 22 2.75 2.40 -10.91
N GLU A 23 3.95 2.96 -10.80
CA GLU A 23 4.65 3.71 -11.87
C GLU A 23 5.81 2.93 -12.52
N SER A 24 6.18 1.77 -11.99
CA SER A 24 7.15 0.88 -12.66
C SER A 24 6.46 -0.05 -13.67
N ASP A 25 6.12 0.51 -14.83
CA ASP A 25 6.00 -0.27 -16.06
C ASP A 25 7.39 -0.85 -16.38
N ASN A 26 7.62 -2.11 -16.02
CA ASN A 26 8.70 -2.90 -16.62
C ASN A 26 8.26 -3.32 -18.04
N ASP A 27 8.36 -2.40 -18.99
CA ASP A 27 8.58 -2.78 -20.38
C ASP A 27 10.04 -3.27 -20.48
N VAL A 28 10.21 -4.57 -20.68
CA VAL A 28 11.49 -5.13 -21.13
C VAL A 28 11.61 -4.74 -22.60
N ASP A 29 12.17 -3.55 -22.83
CA ASP A 29 12.56 -3.09 -24.16
C ASP A 29 13.70 -3.98 -24.66
N VAL A 30 13.39 -4.79 -25.68
CA VAL A 30 14.40 -5.22 -26.64
C VAL A 30 14.82 -3.95 -27.37
N PRO A 31 16.10 -3.55 -27.36
CA PRO A 31 16.51 -2.28 -27.96
C PRO A 31 16.36 -2.39 -29.48
N ASP A 32 15.35 -1.72 -30.02
CA ASP A 32 15.31 -1.41 -31.45
C ASP A 32 16.54 -0.56 -31.81
N PRO A 33 17.09 -0.72 -33.02
CA PRO A 33 18.20 0.10 -33.47
C PRO A 33 17.84 1.59 -33.40
N PRO A 34 18.79 2.47 -33.05
CA PRO A 34 18.52 3.88 -32.85
C PRO A 34 17.95 4.48 -34.14
N VAL A 35 16.65 4.78 -34.12
CA VAL A 35 16.00 5.58 -35.14
C VAL A 35 16.50 7.01 -34.94
N GLU A 36 17.06 7.61 -35.98
CA GLU A 36 17.46 9.01 -35.95
C GLU A 36 16.32 9.86 -35.38
N PRO A 37 16.58 10.74 -34.39
CA PRO A 37 15.53 11.56 -33.81
C PRO A 37 14.95 12.46 -34.89
N THR A 38 13.74 12.15 -35.33
CA THR A 38 12.92 13.04 -36.16
C THR A 38 12.88 14.40 -35.45
N PRO A 39 13.07 15.53 -36.17
CA PRO A 39 13.10 16.84 -35.54
C PRO A 39 11.84 17.03 -34.70
N ILE A 40 12.00 17.30 -33.40
CA ILE A 40 10.90 17.72 -32.54
C ILE A 40 10.48 19.09 -33.06
N VAL A 41 9.52 19.12 -33.97
CA VAL A 41 8.82 20.36 -34.30
C VAL A 41 8.08 20.73 -33.02
N SER A 42 8.63 21.69 -32.27
CA SER A 42 7.95 22.26 -31.11
C SER A 42 6.74 23.05 -31.63
N LEU A 43 5.62 22.38 -31.84
CA LEU A 43 4.36 23.06 -32.11
C LEU A 43 3.99 23.86 -30.85
N ASP A 44 3.76 25.15 -31.02
CA ASP A 44 3.21 25.99 -29.98
C ASP A 44 1.70 25.70 -29.79
N LEU A 45 1.15 26.11 -28.63
CA LEU A 45 -0.27 25.92 -28.31
C LEU A 45 -1.20 26.54 -29.37
N LYS A 46 -0.75 27.60 -30.04
CA LYS A 46 -1.48 28.30 -31.10
C LYS A 46 -1.66 27.41 -32.33
N THR A 47 -0.61 26.70 -32.74
CA THR A 47 -0.67 25.77 -33.87
C THR A 47 -1.56 24.58 -33.55
N PHE A 48 -1.50 24.08 -32.31
CA PHE A 48 -2.42 23.03 -31.85
C PHE A 48 -3.88 23.49 -31.85
N LYS A 49 -4.16 24.73 -31.44
CA LYS A 49 -5.50 25.34 -31.51
C LYS A 49 -6.05 25.43 -32.93
N ILE A 50 -5.21 25.83 -33.89
CA ILE A 50 -5.57 25.89 -35.31
C ILE A 50 -5.92 24.48 -35.81
N LEU A 51 -5.07 23.49 -35.53
CA LEU A 51 -5.29 22.10 -35.95
C LEU A 51 -6.64 21.53 -35.44
N VAL A 52 -7.00 21.83 -34.18
CA VAL A 52 -8.30 21.43 -33.62
C VAL A 52 -9.46 22.13 -34.34
N THR A 53 -9.32 23.43 -34.61
CA THR A 53 -10.38 24.24 -35.24
C THR A 53 -10.60 23.80 -36.69
N ASP A 54 -9.53 23.55 -37.44
CA ASP A 54 -9.58 23.05 -38.81
C ASP A 54 -10.27 21.68 -38.87
N ALA A 55 -9.93 20.76 -37.95
CA ALA A 55 -10.58 19.46 -37.86
C ALA A 55 -12.09 19.57 -37.58
N GLN A 56 -12.50 20.52 -36.74
CA GLN A 56 -13.92 20.79 -36.48
C GLN A 56 -14.64 21.37 -37.70
N GLU A 57 -14.00 22.26 -38.45
CA GLU A 57 -14.55 22.77 -39.71
C GLU A 57 -14.71 21.68 -40.76
N ASP A 58 -13.70 20.82 -40.92
CA ASP A 58 -13.76 19.70 -41.86
C ASP A 58 -14.86 18.70 -41.47
N LEU A 59 -15.08 18.48 -40.16
CA LEU A 59 -16.22 17.70 -39.70
C LEU A 59 -17.57 18.32 -40.11
N ARG A 60 -17.72 19.65 -39.95
CA ARG A 60 -18.95 20.37 -40.36
C ARG A 60 -19.16 20.34 -41.88
N LYS A 61 -18.07 20.34 -42.66
CA LYS A 61 -18.08 20.24 -44.13
C LYS A 61 -18.27 18.81 -44.64
N GLY A 62 -18.22 17.80 -43.75
CA GLY A 62 -18.32 16.39 -44.12
C GLY A 62 -17.05 15.79 -44.72
N ASN A 63 -15.91 16.46 -44.61
CA ASN A 63 -14.61 16.05 -45.15
C ASN A 63 -13.93 15.00 -44.25
N ARG A 64 -14.50 13.79 -44.18
CA ARG A 64 -14.08 12.75 -43.22
C ARG A 64 -12.59 12.40 -43.27
N ASP A 65 -12.03 12.19 -44.45
CA ASP A 65 -10.61 11.82 -44.60
C ASP A 65 -9.68 12.86 -43.99
N LYS A 66 -9.98 14.15 -44.18
CA LYS A 66 -9.21 15.25 -43.58
C LYS A 66 -9.31 15.30 -42.06
N VAL A 67 -10.47 14.92 -41.52
CA VAL A 67 -10.65 14.82 -40.06
C VAL A 67 -9.81 13.67 -39.53
N ILE A 68 -9.75 12.52 -40.21
CA ILE A 68 -8.87 11.40 -39.82
C ILE A 68 -7.41 11.84 -39.83
N ASP A 69 -6.95 12.47 -40.92
CA ASP A 69 -5.59 13.01 -41.03
C ASP A 69 -5.27 13.97 -39.87
N SER A 70 -6.22 14.86 -39.55
CA SER A 70 -6.08 15.80 -38.43
C SER A 70 -6.01 15.09 -37.09
N LEU A 71 -6.83 14.06 -36.85
CA LEU A 71 -6.79 13.26 -35.61
C LEU A 71 -5.48 12.49 -35.49
N ILE A 72 -4.94 11.93 -36.58
CA ILE A 72 -3.63 11.27 -36.59
C ILE A 72 -2.54 12.27 -36.18
N LEU A 73 -2.55 13.47 -36.76
CA LEU A 73 -1.62 14.53 -36.42
C LEU A 73 -1.75 14.95 -34.95
N ILE A 74 -2.97 15.23 -34.48
CA ILE A 74 -3.26 15.56 -33.07
C ILE A 74 -2.70 14.48 -32.15
N ASN A 75 -2.98 13.20 -32.44
CA ASN A 75 -2.51 12.08 -31.65
C ASN A 75 -0.97 11.99 -31.59
N ASN A 76 -0.28 12.38 -32.66
CA ASN A 76 1.19 12.43 -32.69
C ASN A 76 1.76 13.65 -31.95
N TYR A 77 0.96 14.72 -31.79
CA TYR A 77 1.37 15.92 -31.06
C TYR A 77 1.15 15.84 -29.55
N ILE A 78 0.12 15.15 -29.08
CA ILE A 78 -0.17 15.00 -27.65
C ILE A 78 1.07 14.61 -26.82
N PRO A 79 1.97 13.71 -27.28
CA PRO A 79 3.16 13.39 -26.53
C PRO A 79 4.11 14.56 -26.22
N THR A 80 4.13 15.57 -27.07
CA THR A 80 4.95 16.78 -26.84
C THR A 80 4.47 17.59 -25.63
N PHE A 81 3.22 17.38 -25.20
CA PHE A 81 2.63 17.98 -24.00
C PHE A 81 2.89 17.19 -22.71
N PHE A 82 3.45 15.95 -22.74
CA PHE A 82 3.70 15.18 -21.51
C PHE A 82 4.60 15.90 -20.49
N GLN A 83 5.48 16.80 -20.95
CA GLN A 83 6.35 17.59 -20.06
C GLN A 83 5.72 18.91 -19.59
N LYS A 84 4.73 19.44 -20.31
CA LYS A 84 4.18 20.79 -20.09
C LYS A 84 2.72 20.81 -19.63
N GLY A 85 2.03 19.67 -19.73
CA GLY A 85 0.58 19.56 -19.51
C GLY A 85 -0.23 20.24 -20.62
N ILE A 86 -1.55 20.01 -20.62
CA ILE A 86 -2.51 20.80 -21.39
C ILE A 86 -2.91 22.00 -20.52
N PRO A 87 -2.75 23.25 -20.98
CA PRO A 87 -3.11 24.42 -20.18
C PRO A 87 -4.57 24.40 -19.73
N PRO A 88 -4.85 24.78 -18.47
CA PRO A 88 -6.22 24.92 -17.99
C PRO A 88 -7.00 25.90 -18.89
N GLY A 89 -8.17 25.48 -19.36
CA GLY A 89 -9.04 26.29 -20.22
C GLY A 89 -8.87 26.09 -21.74
N PHE A 90 -7.77 25.45 -22.20
CA PHE A 90 -7.58 25.18 -23.63
C PHE A 90 -8.75 24.40 -24.25
N THR A 91 -9.21 23.35 -23.57
CA THR A 91 -10.31 22.49 -24.03
C THR A 91 -11.63 23.23 -24.13
N ARG A 92 -11.92 24.12 -23.16
CA ARG A 92 -13.12 24.97 -23.15
C ARG A 92 -13.10 26.03 -24.24
N GLU A 93 -11.95 26.66 -24.48
CA GLU A 93 -11.81 27.67 -25.54
C GLU A 93 -11.95 27.10 -26.96
N THR A 94 -11.70 25.80 -27.12
CA THR A 94 -11.66 25.13 -28.42
C THR A 94 -12.80 24.15 -28.63
N ASP A 95 -13.71 23.98 -27.67
CA ASP A 95 -14.74 22.93 -27.67
C ASP A 95 -14.17 21.52 -27.97
N PHE A 96 -12.90 21.29 -27.62
CA PHE A 96 -12.17 20.12 -28.10
C PHE A 96 -12.76 18.81 -27.56
N CYS A 97 -13.12 18.77 -26.27
CA CYS A 97 -13.77 17.62 -25.65
C CYS A 97 -15.10 17.28 -26.33
N ARG A 98 -15.92 18.30 -26.66
CA ARG A 98 -17.20 18.12 -27.34
C ARG A 98 -17.02 17.58 -28.75
N PHE A 99 -16.05 18.11 -29.50
CA PHE A 99 -15.68 17.60 -30.81
C PHE A 99 -15.26 16.13 -30.75
N LEU A 100 -14.38 15.77 -29.82
CA LEU A 100 -13.92 14.40 -29.66
C LEU A 100 -15.05 13.44 -29.30
N LEU A 101 -15.99 13.84 -28.44
CA LEU A 101 -17.18 13.03 -28.14
C LEU A 101 -18.06 12.82 -29.37
N GLN A 102 -18.26 13.86 -30.18
CA GLN A 102 -19.06 13.76 -31.40
C GLN A 102 -18.44 12.78 -32.40
N VAL A 103 -17.12 12.83 -32.57
CA VAL A 103 -16.38 11.90 -33.44
C VAL A 103 -16.40 10.48 -32.86
N ALA A 104 -16.14 10.33 -31.56
CA ALA A 104 -16.11 9.03 -30.88
C ALA A 104 -17.48 8.32 -30.89
N ALA A 105 -18.57 9.08 -30.91
CA ALA A 105 -19.93 8.53 -30.98
C ALA A 105 -20.29 7.92 -32.35
N ASN A 106 -19.47 8.14 -33.40
CA ASN A 106 -19.70 7.55 -34.70
C ASN A 106 -19.25 6.08 -34.71
N ASP A 107 -20.20 5.15 -34.58
CA ASP A 107 -19.95 3.70 -34.53
C ASP A 107 -19.89 3.03 -35.92
N THR A 108 -20.13 3.78 -36.99
CA THR A 108 -20.08 3.26 -38.37
C THR A 108 -18.67 3.16 -38.94
N ASP A 109 -17.76 4.02 -38.46
CA ASP A 109 -16.37 4.09 -38.91
C ASP A 109 -15.42 3.82 -37.75
N ILE A 110 -14.87 2.61 -37.73
CA ILE A 110 -14.04 2.11 -36.63
C ILE A 110 -12.73 2.89 -36.52
N GLU A 111 -12.15 3.31 -37.64
CA GLU A 111 -10.87 4.03 -37.65
C GLU A 111 -11.07 5.45 -37.11
N PHE A 112 -12.10 6.13 -37.61
CA PHE A 112 -12.54 7.43 -37.15
C PHE A 112 -12.86 7.45 -35.65
N GLN A 113 -13.63 6.46 -35.19
CA GLN A 113 -13.95 6.28 -33.78
C GLN A 113 -12.71 6.01 -32.93
N PHE A 114 -11.81 5.13 -33.41
CA PHE A 114 -10.63 4.72 -32.67
C PHE A 114 -9.69 5.88 -32.36
N TYR A 115 -9.38 6.72 -33.36
CA TYR A 115 -8.46 7.84 -33.15
C TYR A 115 -8.99 8.87 -32.16
N ALA A 116 -10.29 9.20 -32.21
CA ALA A 116 -10.89 10.08 -31.22
C ALA A 116 -10.83 9.49 -29.80
N ILE A 117 -11.20 8.22 -29.63
CA ILE A 117 -11.16 7.55 -28.32
C ILE A 117 -9.72 7.45 -27.78
N ARG A 118 -8.75 7.22 -28.65
CA ARG A 118 -7.33 7.22 -28.28
C ARG A 118 -6.89 8.59 -27.79
N ILE A 119 -7.22 9.66 -28.53
CA ILE A 119 -6.94 11.04 -28.14
C ILE A 119 -7.58 11.35 -26.79
N ILE A 120 -8.86 11.01 -26.59
CA ILE A 120 -9.57 11.18 -25.30
C ILE A 120 -8.77 10.51 -24.16
N ALA A 121 -8.34 9.26 -24.34
CA ALA A 121 -7.57 8.55 -23.33
C ALA A 121 -6.24 9.26 -23.02
N ASP A 122 -5.54 9.75 -24.03
CA ASP A 122 -4.23 10.39 -23.87
C ASP A 122 -4.34 11.78 -23.23
N ILE A 123 -5.35 12.59 -23.57
CA ILE A 123 -5.56 13.91 -22.94
C ILE A 123 -6.09 13.80 -21.50
N MET A 124 -6.90 12.78 -21.19
CA MET A 124 -7.36 12.51 -19.82
C MET A 124 -6.24 12.01 -18.90
N TYR A 125 -5.24 11.32 -19.46
CA TYR A 125 -4.03 10.98 -18.71
C TYR A 125 -3.24 12.23 -18.30
N LEU A 126 -3.21 13.25 -19.17
CA LEU A 126 -2.42 14.47 -18.97
C LEU A 126 -3.05 15.46 -18.00
N SER A 127 -4.37 15.48 -17.84
CA SER A 127 -5.05 16.49 -17.04
C SER A 127 -6.35 16.01 -16.42
N ASN A 128 -6.47 16.16 -15.10
CA ASN A 128 -7.72 15.91 -14.38
C ASN A 128 -8.82 16.90 -14.78
N ASP A 129 -8.50 18.15 -15.12
CA ASP A 129 -9.50 19.13 -15.57
C ASP A 129 -10.23 18.66 -16.84
N VAL A 130 -9.49 17.98 -17.72
CA VAL A 130 -10.05 17.38 -18.94
C VAL A 130 -10.99 16.23 -18.61
N VAL A 131 -10.65 15.40 -17.61
CA VAL A 131 -11.55 14.36 -17.10
C VAL A 131 -12.86 14.98 -16.62
N GLU A 132 -12.75 15.99 -15.76
CA GLU A 132 -13.90 16.69 -15.16
C GLU A 132 -14.83 17.28 -16.23
N GLU A 133 -14.27 17.87 -17.29
CA GLU A 133 -15.04 18.42 -18.42
C GLU A 133 -15.79 17.32 -19.20
N PHE A 134 -15.17 16.17 -19.47
CA PHE A 134 -15.90 15.05 -20.07
C PHE A 134 -17.06 14.55 -19.19
N ILE A 135 -16.88 14.56 -17.87
CA ILE A 135 -17.93 14.17 -16.93
C ILE A 135 -19.08 15.20 -16.93
N GLU A 136 -18.80 16.49 -17.09
CA GLU A 136 -19.83 17.54 -17.25
C GLU A 136 -20.71 17.32 -18.50
N PHE A 137 -20.17 16.68 -19.55
CA PHE A 137 -20.92 16.24 -20.72
C PHE A 137 -21.65 14.89 -20.53
N ASN A 138 -21.73 14.36 -19.31
CA ASN A 138 -22.29 13.05 -18.98
C ASN A 138 -21.65 11.88 -19.77
N ALA A 139 -20.36 12.02 -20.14
CA ALA A 139 -19.68 11.07 -21.02
C ALA A 139 -19.39 9.70 -20.36
N ILE A 140 -19.51 9.57 -19.03
CA ILE A 140 -19.11 8.35 -18.32
C ILE A 140 -19.87 7.10 -18.77
N ASN A 141 -21.18 7.24 -19.04
CA ASN A 141 -22.00 6.13 -19.54
C ASN A 141 -21.59 5.74 -20.96
N PHE A 142 -21.25 6.71 -21.80
CA PHE A 142 -20.71 6.47 -23.13
C PHE A 142 -19.37 5.72 -23.05
N PHE A 143 -18.45 6.16 -22.18
CA PHE A 143 -17.17 5.45 -21.96
C PHE A 143 -17.37 4.02 -21.46
N ASN A 144 -18.36 3.79 -20.59
CA ASN A 144 -18.72 2.44 -20.16
C ASN A 144 -19.27 1.58 -21.31
N GLN A 145 -20.10 2.13 -22.19
CA GLN A 145 -20.60 1.40 -23.38
C GLN A 145 -19.45 0.94 -24.29
N LEU A 146 -18.42 1.77 -24.46
CA LEU A 146 -17.24 1.43 -25.26
C LEU A 146 -16.45 0.21 -24.72
N THR A 147 -16.62 -0.16 -23.44
CA THR A 147 -15.99 -1.38 -22.88
C THR A 147 -16.56 -2.68 -23.46
N TYR A 148 -17.73 -2.62 -24.10
CA TYR A 148 -18.36 -3.76 -24.79
C TYR A 148 -18.02 -3.79 -26.29
N ASN A 149 -17.24 -2.84 -26.80
CA ASN A 149 -16.89 -2.75 -28.22
C ASN A 149 -16.14 -4.01 -28.70
N ARG A 150 -16.47 -4.51 -29.90
CA ARG A 150 -15.84 -5.71 -30.49
C ARG A 150 -14.36 -5.50 -30.81
N ASN A 151 -13.94 -4.27 -31.07
CA ASN A 151 -12.55 -3.92 -31.33
C ASN A 151 -11.77 -3.82 -30.01
N ASN A 152 -10.79 -4.71 -29.82
CA ASN A 152 -9.96 -4.77 -28.62
C ASN A 152 -9.14 -3.48 -28.37
N LYS A 153 -8.78 -2.72 -29.42
CA LYS A 153 -8.05 -1.45 -29.27
C LYS A 153 -8.94 -0.39 -28.65
N ILE A 154 -10.17 -0.25 -29.14
CA ILE A 154 -11.18 0.67 -28.59
C ILE A 154 -11.51 0.27 -27.15
N ARG A 155 -11.79 -1.02 -26.93
CA ARG A 155 -12.09 -1.57 -25.61
C ARG A 155 -11.00 -1.26 -24.58
N LYS A 156 -9.73 -1.43 -24.97
CA LYS A 156 -8.58 -1.10 -24.11
C LYS A 156 -8.54 0.39 -23.77
N CYS A 157 -8.76 1.28 -24.75
CA CYS A 157 -8.82 2.72 -24.48
C CYS A 157 -9.99 3.09 -23.57
N ALA A 158 -11.16 2.46 -23.73
CA ALA A 158 -12.30 2.66 -22.85
C ALA A 158 -11.97 2.31 -21.39
N PHE A 159 -11.29 1.19 -21.14
CA PHE A 159 -10.84 0.85 -19.78
C PHE A 159 -9.79 1.82 -19.22
N LYS A 160 -8.89 2.34 -20.06
CA LYS A 160 -7.96 3.42 -19.65
C LYS A 160 -8.73 4.68 -19.26
N ILE A 161 -9.69 5.11 -20.07
CA ILE A 161 -10.52 6.28 -19.83
C ILE A 161 -11.25 6.13 -18.49
N LEU A 162 -11.92 5.01 -18.24
CA LEU A 162 -12.61 4.77 -16.97
C LEU A 162 -11.66 4.75 -15.77
N LYS A 163 -10.45 4.20 -15.94
CA LYS A 163 -9.38 4.29 -14.92
C LYS A 163 -9.01 5.75 -14.63
N TYR A 164 -8.94 6.61 -15.64
CA TYR A 164 -8.68 8.04 -15.43
C TYR A 164 -9.87 8.77 -14.81
N CYS A 165 -11.11 8.42 -15.18
CA CYS A 165 -12.32 8.95 -14.53
C CYS A 165 -12.28 8.73 -13.02
N VAL A 166 -11.96 7.52 -12.56
CA VAL A 166 -11.94 7.17 -11.13
C VAL A 166 -10.86 7.93 -10.35
N LYS A 167 -9.82 8.45 -11.01
CA LYS A 167 -8.79 9.28 -10.35
C LYS A 167 -9.25 10.70 -10.03
N SER A 168 -10.25 11.23 -10.75
CA SER A 168 -10.77 12.58 -10.54
C SER A 168 -11.98 12.55 -9.61
N GLU A 169 -12.26 13.65 -8.91
CA GLU A 169 -13.34 13.68 -7.92
C GLU A 169 -14.73 13.56 -8.57
N LYS A 170 -15.05 14.33 -9.62
CA LYS A 170 -16.35 14.17 -10.30
C LYS A 170 -16.42 12.85 -11.04
N GLY A 171 -15.32 12.37 -11.62
CA GLY A 171 -15.30 11.09 -12.32
C GLY A 171 -15.55 9.91 -11.38
N PHE A 172 -14.93 9.91 -10.20
CA PHE A 172 -15.20 8.95 -9.14
C PHE A 172 -16.67 8.97 -8.70
N ARG A 173 -17.21 10.15 -8.38
CA ARG A 173 -18.61 10.30 -7.96
C ARG A 173 -19.59 9.87 -9.06
N ALA A 174 -19.33 10.25 -10.30
CA ALA A 174 -20.13 9.83 -11.44
C ALA A 174 -20.09 8.31 -11.63
N PHE A 175 -18.93 7.67 -11.42
CA PHE A 175 -18.80 6.22 -11.53
C PHE A 175 -19.68 5.47 -10.53
N ILE A 176 -19.78 5.97 -9.30
CA ILE A 176 -20.64 5.43 -8.25
C ILE A 176 -22.11 5.73 -8.54
N ASN A 177 -22.45 6.99 -8.80
CA ASN A 177 -23.84 7.44 -8.99
C ASN A 177 -24.54 6.77 -10.18
N GLU A 178 -23.78 6.45 -11.24
CA GLU A 178 -24.29 5.76 -12.44
C GLU A 178 -24.34 4.22 -12.27
N GLY A 179 -24.03 3.71 -11.08
CA GLY A 179 -24.06 2.29 -10.75
C GLY A 179 -23.10 1.46 -11.61
N LEU A 180 -21.94 2.02 -11.96
CA LEU A 180 -21.01 1.36 -12.89
C LEU A 180 -20.22 0.24 -12.24
N ILE A 181 -20.09 0.23 -10.90
CA ILE A 181 -19.32 -0.80 -10.17
C ILE A 181 -19.81 -2.21 -10.50
N GLN A 182 -21.12 -2.47 -10.41
CA GLN A 182 -21.67 -3.81 -10.67
C GLN A 182 -21.53 -4.24 -12.13
N LYS A 183 -21.69 -3.30 -13.08
CA LYS A 183 -21.47 -3.53 -14.51
C LYS A 183 -20.01 -3.90 -14.77
N TYR A 184 -19.09 -3.19 -14.11
CA TYR A 184 -17.65 -3.42 -14.22
C TYR A 184 -17.22 -4.75 -13.61
N ILE A 185 -17.78 -5.14 -12.46
CA ILE A 185 -17.60 -6.46 -11.84
C ILE A 185 -18.06 -7.57 -12.80
N SER A 186 -19.27 -7.45 -13.34
CA SER A 186 -19.83 -8.46 -14.25
C SER A 186 -18.96 -8.66 -15.49
N LEU A 187 -18.49 -7.57 -16.09
CA LEU A 187 -17.59 -7.63 -17.25
C LEU A 187 -16.22 -8.20 -16.90
N PHE A 188 -15.65 -7.85 -15.75
CA PHE A 188 -14.37 -8.39 -15.30
C PHE A 188 -14.44 -9.90 -15.10
N THR A 189 -15.50 -10.39 -14.43
CA THR A 189 -15.75 -11.82 -14.23
C THR A 189 -15.87 -12.55 -15.58
N ALA A 190 -16.61 -12.00 -16.54
CA ALA A 190 -16.71 -12.60 -17.87
C ALA A 190 -15.35 -12.68 -18.59
N LEU A 191 -14.50 -11.65 -18.45
CA LEU A 191 -13.19 -11.63 -19.10
C LEU A 191 -12.16 -12.54 -18.43
N ILE A 192 -12.17 -12.64 -17.09
CA ILE A 192 -11.19 -13.48 -16.37
C ILE A 192 -11.39 -14.97 -16.66
N GLU A 193 -12.64 -15.39 -16.87
CA GLU A 193 -13.07 -16.78 -17.13
C GLU A 193 -12.76 -17.29 -18.54
N ILE A 194 -12.42 -16.41 -19.49
CA ILE A 194 -12.07 -16.82 -20.86
C ILE A 194 -10.87 -17.78 -20.81
N SER A 195 -11.01 -19.01 -21.28
CA SER A 195 -9.89 -19.94 -21.38
C SER A 195 -8.85 -19.42 -22.38
N ASN A 196 -7.58 -19.31 -21.98
CA ASN A 196 -6.46 -18.82 -22.80
C ASN A 196 -6.71 -17.46 -23.52
N PRO A 197 -6.92 -16.36 -22.78
CA PRO A 197 -7.22 -15.06 -23.35
C PRO A 197 -5.99 -14.48 -24.05
N GLU A 198 -6.22 -13.80 -25.17
CA GLU A 198 -5.17 -13.10 -25.90
C GLU A 198 -4.54 -11.96 -25.06
N LYS A 199 -3.30 -11.59 -25.39
CA LYS A 199 -2.55 -10.49 -24.73
C LYS A 199 -3.35 -9.18 -24.58
N PRO A 200 -4.15 -8.72 -25.57
CA PRO A 200 -4.98 -7.53 -25.40
C PRO A 200 -6.04 -7.66 -24.29
N ILE A 201 -6.66 -8.84 -24.15
CA ILE A 201 -7.67 -9.12 -23.12
C ILE A 201 -7.01 -9.12 -21.74
N LEU A 202 -5.82 -9.74 -21.61
CA LEU A 202 -5.02 -9.69 -20.36
C LEU A 202 -4.71 -8.25 -19.93
N LYS A 203 -4.39 -7.36 -20.88
CA LYS A 203 -4.19 -5.93 -20.61
C LYS A 203 -5.48 -5.25 -20.13
N CYS A 204 -6.64 -5.59 -20.71
CA CYS A 204 -7.93 -5.08 -20.24
C CYS A 204 -8.22 -5.53 -18.80
N ILE A 205 -8.02 -6.82 -18.48
CA ILE A 205 -8.21 -7.36 -17.12
C ILE A 205 -7.31 -6.62 -16.11
N SER A 206 -6.03 -6.40 -16.45
CA SER A 206 -5.10 -5.65 -15.60
C SER A 206 -5.53 -4.19 -15.39
N LEU A 207 -6.03 -3.51 -16.42
CA LEU A 207 -6.59 -2.16 -16.29
C LEU A 207 -7.81 -2.16 -15.37
N MET A 208 -8.71 -3.13 -15.51
CA MET A 208 -9.89 -3.24 -14.65
C MET A 208 -9.52 -3.49 -13.20
N ALA A 209 -8.60 -4.42 -12.93
CA ALA A 209 -8.10 -4.69 -11.59
C ALA A 209 -7.43 -3.45 -10.96
N SER A 210 -6.72 -2.66 -11.77
CA SER A 210 -6.17 -1.37 -11.35
C SER A 210 -7.25 -0.34 -11.01
N THR A 211 -8.34 -0.27 -11.79
CA THR A 211 -9.48 0.62 -11.52
C THR A 211 -10.17 0.22 -10.21
N PHE A 212 -10.35 -1.07 -9.95
CA PHE A 212 -10.87 -1.55 -8.66
C PHE A 212 -10.01 -1.10 -7.48
N CYS A 213 -8.68 -1.21 -7.59
CA CYS A 213 -7.79 -0.73 -6.54
C CYS A 213 -7.93 0.79 -6.33
N GLN A 214 -8.10 1.57 -7.40
CA GLN A 214 -8.30 3.02 -7.29
C GLN A 214 -9.64 3.38 -6.64
N LEU A 215 -10.71 2.65 -6.95
CA LEU A 215 -11.98 2.80 -6.24
C LEU A 215 -11.78 2.57 -4.73
N LEU A 216 -11.11 1.48 -4.36
CA LEU A 216 -10.85 1.14 -2.96
C LEU A 216 -9.92 2.12 -2.23
N GLN A 217 -9.21 3.03 -2.92
CA GLN A 217 -8.46 4.10 -2.25
C GLN A 217 -9.39 5.05 -1.48
N ASN A 218 -10.63 5.23 -1.96
CA ASN A 218 -11.67 6.04 -1.33
C ASN A 218 -12.78 5.15 -0.75
N ILE A 219 -12.42 3.99 -0.18
CA ILE A 219 -13.38 2.97 0.28
C ILE A 219 -14.48 3.48 1.22
N LYS A 220 -14.23 4.55 1.98
CA LYS A 220 -15.20 5.18 2.89
C LYS A 220 -16.35 5.90 2.17
N GLU A 221 -16.15 6.25 0.90
CA GLU A 221 -17.16 6.90 0.05
C GLU A 221 -17.95 5.88 -0.80
N ILE A 222 -17.54 4.61 -0.78
CA ILE A 222 -18.19 3.53 -1.52
C ILE A 222 -19.22 2.85 -0.61
N PRO A 223 -20.46 2.58 -1.11
CA PRO A 223 -21.44 1.80 -0.37
C PRO A 223 -20.90 0.43 0.09
N ASN A 224 -21.28 0.00 1.30
CA ASN A 224 -20.69 -1.18 1.95
C ASN A 224 -20.72 -2.46 1.09
N HIS A 225 -21.85 -2.73 0.45
CA HIS A 225 -22.01 -3.92 -0.38
C HIS A 225 -21.14 -3.89 -1.66
N GLU A 226 -20.74 -2.71 -2.12
CA GLU A 226 -19.97 -2.56 -3.36
C GLU A 226 -18.47 -2.77 -3.16
N TYR A 227 -17.86 -2.24 -2.10
CA TYR A 227 -16.43 -2.51 -1.87
C TYR A 227 -16.18 -3.98 -1.52
N GLU A 228 -17.10 -4.64 -0.81
CA GLU A 228 -17.00 -6.07 -0.54
C GLU A 228 -17.12 -6.87 -1.83
N ALA A 229 -18.03 -6.47 -2.73
CA ALA A 229 -18.17 -7.11 -4.05
C ALA A 229 -16.91 -6.93 -4.90
N ILE A 230 -16.31 -5.73 -4.93
CA ILE A 230 -15.05 -5.47 -5.62
C ILE A 230 -13.94 -6.37 -5.07
N PHE A 231 -13.77 -6.41 -3.75
CA PHE A 231 -12.72 -7.20 -3.12
C PHE A 231 -12.91 -8.70 -3.37
N ASN A 232 -14.11 -9.23 -3.16
CA ASN A 232 -14.42 -10.64 -3.41
C ASN A 232 -14.24 -11.01 -4.89
N CYS A 233 -14.55 -10.09 -5.82
CA CYS A 233 -14.31 -10.26 -7.24
C CYS A 233 -12.81 -10.46 -7.55
N LEU A 234 -11.93 -9.65 -6.95
CA LEU A 234 -10.48 -9.80 -7.09
C LEU A 234 -9.96 -11.10 -6.45
N VAL A 235 -10.48 -11.50 -5.29
CA VAL A 235 -10.11 -12.77 -4.63
C VAL A 235 -10.53 -13.98 -5.47
N ASN A 236 -11.73 -13.96 -6.07
CA ASN A 236 -12.17 -15.03 -6.97
C ASN A 236 -11.31 -15.08 -8.25
N ALA A 237 -10.98 -13.92 -8.82
CA ALA A 237 -10.11 -13.84 -9.98
C ALA A 237 -8.68 -14.31 -9.70
N LEU A 238 -8.19 -14.16 -8.46
CA LEU A 238 -6.90 -14.69 -8.03
C LEU A 238 -6.84 -16.22 -8.16
N ARG A 239 -7.95 -16.93 -7.87
CA ARG A 239 -8.05 -18.39 -8.03
C ARG A 239 -7.97 -18.84 -9.49
N ILE A 240 -8.41 -17.98 -10.42
CA ILE A 240 -8.44 -18.28 -11.85
C ILE A 240 -7.11 -17.91 -12.51
N ARG A 241 -6.54 -16.74 -12.17
CA ARG A 241 -5.30 -16.22 -12.75
C ARG A 241 -4.38 -15.61 -11.69
N TYR A 242 -3.72 -16.49 -10.94
CA TYR A 242 -2.86 -16.11 -9.82
C TYR A 242 -1.85 -15.00 -10.18
N HIS A 243 -0.96 -15.25 -11.15
CA HIS A 243 0.12 -14.32 -11.48
C HIS A 243 -0.35 -12.94 -11.99
N LEU A 244 -1.49 -12.88 -12.68
CA LEU A 244 -2.03 -11.62 -13.20
C LEU A 244 -2.65 -10.77 -12.09
N ILE A 245 -3.33 -11.41 -11.14
CA ILE A 245 -4.21 -10.76 -10.17
C ILE A 245 -3.55 -10.58 -8.80
N PHE A 246 -2.54 -11.38 -8.46
CA PHE A 246 -1.86 -11.38 -7.15
C PHE A 246 -1.60 -9.99 -6.58
N LYS A 247 -0.90 -9.13 -7.33
CA LYS A 247 -0.56 -7.78 -6.85
C LYS A 247 -1.79 -6.92 -6.57
N TYR A 248 -2.84 -7.06 -7.37
CA TYR A 248 -4.07 -6.28 -7.23
C TYR A 248 -4.92 -6.78 -6.06
N ALA A 249 -5.00 -8.11 -5.87
CA ALA A 249 -5.74 -8.69 -4.74
C ALA A 249 -5.09 -8.32 -3.40
N LEU A 250 -3.76 -8.37 -3.29
CA LEU A 250 -3.06 -7.92 -2.08
C LEU A 250 -3.16 -6.41 -1.87
N LEU A 251 -3.04 -5.61 -2.93
CA LEU A 251 -3.24 -4.17 -2.83
C LEU A 251 -4.66 -3.82 -2.36
N ALA A 252 -5.68 -4.47 -2.91
CA ALA A 252 -7.06 -4.31 -2.48
C ALA A 252 -7.24 -4.70 -1.00
N ALA A 253 -6.63 -5.80 -0.55
CA ALA A 253 -6.66 -6.21 0.85
C ALA A 253 -6.03 -5.14 1.77
N MET A 254 -4.86 -4.62 1.42
CA MET A 254 -4.21 -3.53 2.17
C MET A 254 -5.10 -2.28 2.24
N LEU A 255 -5.69 -1.87 1.11
CA LEU A 255 -6.60 -0.72 1.05
C LEU A 255 -7.85 -0.93 1.92
N CYS A 256 -8.42 -2.15 1.95
CA CYS A 256 -9.51 -2.48 2.85
C CYS A 256 -9.12 -2.32 4.33
N VAL A 257 -7.95 -2.81 4.75
CA VAL A 257 -7.49 -2.68 6.15
C VAL A 257 -7.16 -1.23 6.49
N GLN A 258 -6.46 -0.51 5.63
CA GLN A 258 -6.10 0.89 5.85
C GLN A 258 -7.33 1.81 5.91
N GLY A 259 -8.35 1.52 5.10
CA GLY A 259 -9.56 2.33 5.02
C GLY A 259 -10.62 2.00 6.06
N LEU A 260 -10.76 0.71 6.44
CA LEU A 260 -11.83 0.21 7.31
C LEU A 260 -11.34 -0.37 8.65
N GLY A 261 -10.03 -0.48 8.87
CA GLY A 261 -9.44 -1.03 10.10
C GLY A 261 -9.79 -2.50 10.33
N SER A 262 -10.37 -2.80 11.49
CA SER A 262 -10.79 -4.15 11.90
C SER A 262 -11.87 -4.75 11.01
N GLU A 263 -12.83 -3.96 10.52
CA GLU A 263 -13.81 -4.45 9.56
C GLU A 263 -13.14 -4.87 8.24
N GLY A 264 -12.10 -4.15 7.80
CA GLY A 264 -11.25 -4.55 6.67
C GLY A 264 -10.58 -5.91 6.89
N THR A 265 -10.04 -6.13 8.08
CA THR A 265 -9.42 -7.42 8.47
C THR A 265 -10.45 -8.57 8.43
N LYS A 266 -11.66 -8.32 8.93
CA LYS A 266 -12.76 -9.29 8.92
C LYS A 266 -13.24 -9.63 7.51
N ILE A 267 -13.27 -8.65 6.60
CA ILE A 267 -13.58 -8.86 5.17
C ILE A 267 -12.53 -9.77 4.54
N ILE A 268 -11.23 -9.50 4.75
CA ILE A 268 -10.14 -10.36 4.26
C ILE A 268 -10.33 -11.80 4.71
N ARG A 269 -10.57 -12.01 6.02
CA ARG A 269 -10.77 -13.35 6.56
C ARG A 269 -11.97 -14.06 5.92
N LYS A 270 -13.11 -13.38 5.80
CA LYS A 270 -14.33 -13.96 5.20
C LYS A 270 -14.17 -14.30 3.72
N SER A 271 -13.42 -13.51 2.98
CA SER A 271 -13.16 -13.74 1.55
C SER A 271 -12.30 -14.98 1.26
N LYS A 272 -11.62 -15.51 2.29
CA LYS A 272 -10.64 -16.59 2.15
C LYS A 272 -9.47 -16.23 1.23
N LEU A 273 -8.99 -14.98 1.30
CA LEU A 273 -7.82 -14.53 0.54
C LEU A 273 -6.60 -15.44 0.77
N PHE A 274 -6.30 -15.75 2.04
CA PHE A 274 -5.12 -16.56 2.40
C PHE A 274 -5.16 -17.97 1.80
N ASP A 275 -6.35 -18.58 1.68
CA ASP A 275 -6.53 -19.89 1.03
C ASP A 275 -6.16 -19.86 -0.47
N CYS A 276 -6.06 -18.66 -1.08
CA CYS A 276 -5.75 -18.45 -2.48
C CYS A 276 -4.25 -18.13 -2.72
N LEU A 277 -3.41 -18.18 -1.68
CA LEU A 277 -1.99 -17.84 -1.73
C LEU A 277 -1.14 -19.10 -1.57
N PRO A 278 -0.91 -19.90 -2.63
CA PRO A 278 -0.21 -21.18 -2.55
C PRO A 278 1.26 -21.07 -2.12
N TYR A 279 1.86 -19.89 -2.25
CA TYR A 279 3.25 -19.59 -1.86
C TYR A 279 3.33 -18.57 -0.73
N PHE A 280 2.30 -18.51 0.12
CA PHE A 280 2.21 -17.51 1.18
C PHE A 280 3.45 -17.52 2.07
N LEU A 281 4.13 -16.38 2.14
CA LEU A 281 5.37 -16.14 2.87
C LEU A 281 6.56 -17.01 2.42
N ASN A 282 6.61 -17.44 1.15
CA ASN A 282 7.78 -18.14 0.61
C ASN A 282 8.93 -17.14 0.31
N LEU A 283 10.06 -17.30 1.00
CA LEU A 283 11.26 -16.46 0.85
C LEU A 283 11.95 -16.57 -0.52
N GLU A 284 11.75 -17.66 -1.26
CA GLU A 284 12.27 -17.82 -2.63
C GLU A 284 11.65 -16.78 -3.59
N HIS A 285 10.46 -16.28 -3.24
CA HIS A 285 9.74 -15.25 -4.00
C HIS A 285 9.71 -13.94 -3.22
N LYS A 286 10.88 -13.33 -2.99
CA LYS A 286 11.05 -12.12 -2.15
C LYS A 286 10.02 -11.02 -2.37
N THR A 287 9.69 -10.69 -3.63
CA THR A 287 8.69 -9.65 -3.94
C THR A 287 7.28 -10.03 -3.50
N SER A 288 6.89 -11.31 -3.67
CA SER A 288 5.62 -11.85 -3.20
C SER A 288 5.54 -11.80 -1.68
N CYS A 289 6.58 -12.33 -1.03
CA CYS A 289 6.71 -12.34 0.42
C CYS A 289 6.64 -10.92 1.01
N PHE A 290 7.27 -9.93 0.37
CA PHE A 290 7.21 -8.54 0.82
C PHE A 290 5.77 -7.98 0.83
N MET A 291 4.99 -8.20 -0.24
CA MET A 291 3.59 -7.71 -0.29
C MET A 291 2.70 -8.41 0.75
N GLU A 292 2.91 -9.71 0.96
CA GLU A 292 2.19 -10.50 1.96
C GLU A 292 2.52 -10.05 3.38
N LEU A 293 3.80 -9.80 3.67
CA LEU A 293 4.25 -9.24 4.94
C LEU A 293 3.71 -7.83 5.16
N LYS A 294 3.61 -6.99 4.13
CA LYS A 294 2.99 -5.67 4.26
C LYS A 294 1.50 -5.75 4.59
N LEU A 295 0.78 -6.69 3.99
CA LEU A 295 -0.61 -6.94 4.38
C LEU A 295 -0.72 -7.38 5.85
N LEU A 296 0.15 -8.29 6.30
CA LEU A 296 0.18 -8.69 7.69
C LEU A 296 0.55 -7.52 8.62
N GLU A 297 1.50 -6.68 8.24
CA GLU A 297 1.84 -5.49 9.01
C GLU A 297 0.64 -4.56 9.19
N ASP A 298 -0.12 -4.28 8.13
CA ASP A 298 -1.35 -3.48 8.20
C ASP A 298 -2.41 -4.14 9.10
N ILE A 299 -2.60 -5.46 9.02
CA ILE A 299 -3.55 -6.21 9.86
C ILE A 299 -3.13 -6.16 11.33
N PHE A 300 -1.86 -6.45 11.63
CA PHE A 300 -1.38 -6.53 13.00
C PHE A 300 -1.15 -5.15 13.63
N ALA A 301 -1.10 -4.07 12.84
CA ALA A 301 -1.13 -2.70 13.35
C ALA A 301 -2.51 -2.26 13.90
N GLN A 302 -3.60 -2.96 13.57
CA GLN A 302 -4.95 -2.63 14.07
C GLN A 302 -5.07 -2.82 15.59
N ARG A 303 -6.14 -2.37 16.26
CA ARG A 303 -6.22 -2.49 17.73
C ARG A 303 -6.86 -3.80 18.19
N GLU A 304 -7.76 -4.34 17.39
CA GLU A 304 -8.65 -5.43 17.75
C GLU A 304 -7.92 -6.79 17.73
N PRO A 305 -7.76 -7.46 18.89
CA PRO A 305 -6.95 -8.68 18.98
C PRO A 305 -7.66 -9.94 18.44
N GLU A 306 -9.00 -9.94 18.40
CA GLU A 306 -9.78 -11.13 18.05
C GLU A 306 -9.54 -11.57 16.59
N GLU A 307 -9.67 -10.64 15.63
CA GLU A 307 -9.48 -10.96 14.22
C GLU A 307 -8.02 -11.26 13.90
N LYS A 308 -7.07 -10.57 14.55
CA LYS A 308 -5.63 -10.90 14.44
C LYS A 308 -5.33 -12.30 14.93
N SER A 309 -5.91 -12.73 16.05
CA SER A 309 -5.73 -14.08 16.58
C SER A 309 -6.25 -15.15 15.61
N LYS A 310 -7.36 -14.87 14.91
CA LYS A 310 -7.88 -15.75 13.85
C LYS A 310 -6.92 -15.82 12.66
N ILE A 311 -6.40 -14.69 12.19
CA ILE A 311 -5.40 -14.65 11.10
C ILE A 311 -4.11 -15.37 11.52
N LEU A 312 -3.61 -15.13 12.74
CA LEU A 312 -2.40 -15.79 13.26
C LEU A 312 -2.55 -17.32 13.28
N LYS A 313 -3.72 -17.82 13.68
CA LYS A 313 -4.05 -19.26 13.62
C LYS A 313 -4.05 -19.80 12.19
N MET A 314 -4.53 -19.03 11.22
CA MET A 314 -4.55 -19.43 9.80
C MET A 314 -3.16 -19.50 9.19
N ILE A 315 -2.28 -18.53 9.47
CA ILE A 315 -0.92 -18.49 8.90
C ILE A 315 0.05 -19.46 9.60
N GLY A 316 -0.29 -19.91 10.81
CA GLY A 316 0.56 -20.72 11.68
C GLY A 316 1.37 -19.88 12.66
N LYS A 317 1.31 -20.24 13.94
CA LYS A 317 1.93 -19.46 15.04
C LYS A 317 3.46 -19.40 14.95
N GLU A 318 4.10 -20.41 14.37
CA GLU A 318 5.56 -20.48 14.23
C GLU A 318 6.08 -19.91 12.91
N THR A 319 5.20 -19.58 11.96
CA THR A 319 5.59 -19.15 10.62
C THR A 319 6.44 -17.88 10.64
N LEU A 320 5.99 -16.84 11.37
CA LEU A 320 6.73 -15.58 11.47
C LEU A 320 8.05 -15.72 12.25
N PRO A 321 8.11 -16.38 13.42
CA PRO A 321 9.39 -16.70 14.07
C PRO A 321 10.36 -17.45 13.16
N ASN A 322 9.92 -18.49 12.45
CA ASN A 322 10.79 -19.27 11.58
C ASN A 322 11.28 -18.45 10.38
N LEU A 323 10.48 -17.54 9.85
CA LEU A 323 10.93 -16.59 8.83
C LEU A 323 11.99 -15.63 9.36
N LEU A 324 11.82 -15.13 10.58
CA LEU A 324 12.77 -14.22 11.22
C LEU A 324 14.18 -14.82 11.32
N LEU A 325 14.30 -16.12 11.64
CA LEU A 325 15.60 -16.80 11.72
C LEU A 325 16.39 -16.74 10.41
N ASN A 326 15.70 -16.79 9.29
CA ASN A 326 16.28 -16.98 7.95
C ASN A 326 16.58 -15.67 7.20
N ILE A 327 16.23 -14.51 7.75
CA ILE A 327 16.39 -13.22 7.09
C ILE A 327 17.61 -12.47 7.65
N ASP A 328 18.33 -11.72 6.83
CA ASP A 328 19.47 -10.92 7.28
C ASP A 328 19.05 -9.84 8.31
N PRO A 329 19.78 -9.64 9.43
CA PRO A 329 19.49 -8.59 10.42
C PRO A 329 19.40 -7.16 9.87
N THR A 330 20.03 -6.88 8.73
CA THR A 330 20.03 -5.58 8.05
C THR A 330 18.91 -5.43 7.02
N ASP A 331 18.22 -6.52 6.66
CA ASP A 331 17.14 -6.50 5.67
C ASP A 331 15.89 -5.78 6.22
N LYS A 332 15.23 -5.00 5.38
CA LYS A 332 13.96 -4.34 5.68
C LYS A 332 12.85 -5.35 6.01
N LEU A 333 12.91 -6.56 5.47
CA LEU A 333 12.01 -7.65 5.82
C LEU A 333 12.11 -8.06 7.29
N CYS A 334 13.31 -7.98 7.88
CA CYS A 334 13.51 -8.24 9.31
C CYS A 334 12.69 -7.27 10.15
N GLN A 335 12.72 -5.98 9.79
CA GLN A 335 11.93 -4.93 10.46
C GLN A 335 10.43 -5.24 10.42
N THR A 336 9.91 -5.57 9.23
CA THR A 336 8.49 -5.83 9.04
C THR A 336 8.04 -7.06 9.84
N ILE A 337 8.82 -8.15 9.84
CA ILE A 337 8.48 -9.35 10.63
C ILE A 337 8.51 -9.06 12.13
N LEU A 338 9.56 -8.38 12.63
CA LEU A 338 9.64 -7.99 14.03
C LEU A 338 8.47 -7.10 14.46
N SER A 339 8.04 -6.18 13.60
CA SER A 339 6.87 -5.31 13.81
C SER A 339 5.59 -6.14 13.95
N ILE A 340 5.36 -7.09 13.04
CA ILE A 340 4.20 -7.99 13.09
C ILE A 340 4.22 -8.83 14.39
N ILE A 341 5.35 -9.45 14.72
CA ILE A 341 5.50 -10.29 15.93
C ILE A 341 5.25 -9.45 17.19
N THR A 342 5.86 -8.27 17.29
CA THR A 342 5.70 -7.38 18.46
C THR A 342 4.24 -6.95 18.62
N ASN A 343 3.54 -6.68 17.52
CA ASN A 343 2.12 -6.31 17.54
C ASN A 343 1.16 -7.52 17.68
N SER A 344 1.69 -8.74 17.63
CA SER A 344 0.96 -9.99 17.89
C SER A 344 0.88 -10.34 19.37
N TYR A 345 1.48 -9.53 20.25
CA TYR A 345 1.56 -9.84 21.69
C TYR A 345 0.19 -9.96 22.38
N ASN A 346 -0.78 -9.15 21.97
CA ASN A 346 -2.17 -9.26 22.48
C ASN A 346 -3.00 -10.30 21.72
N CYS A 347 -2.37 -11.06 20.83
CA CYS A 347 -2.97 -12.20 20.15
C CYS A 347 -2.48 -13.46 20.86
N GLU A 348 -3.21 -14.57 20.78
CA GLU A 348 -2.87 -15.85 21.45
C GLU A 348 -1.60 -16.54 20.89
N MET A 349 -0.54 -15.78 20.62
CA MET A 349 0.77 -16.25 20.20
C MET A 349 1.49 -16.84 21.42
N ASP A 350 2.05 -18.04 21.26
CA ASP A 350 3.00 -18.57 22.24
C ASP A 350 4.34 -17.86 22.02
N PHE A 351 4.99 -17.43 23.11
CA PHE A 351 6.30 -16.78 23.11
C PHE A 351 7.40 -17.67 23.69
N SER A 352 7.12 -18.95 23.98
CA SER A 352 8.12 -19.94 24.41
C SER A 352 9.29 -20.09 23.44
N TRP A 353 9.08 -19.78 22.15
CA TRP A 353 10.15 -19.83 21.14
C TRP A 353 11.25 -18.78 21.35
N VAL A 354 10.97 -17.69 22.08
CA VAL A 354 11.91 -16.58 22.33
C VAL A 354 13.15 -17.04 23.11
N ILE A 355 12.98 -18.02 24.01
CA ILE A 355 14.07 -18.57 24.83
C ILE A 355 14.87 -19.67 24.13
N ARG A 356 14.51 -20.05 22.89
CA ARG A 356 15.27 -21.05 22.13
C ARG A 356 16.62 -20.46 21.71
N LYS A 357 17.66 -21.30 21.72
CA LYS A 357 19.05 -20.89 21.51
C LYS A 357 19.29 -20.18 20.17
N ASP A 358 18.67 -20.67 19.10
CA ASP A 358 18.71 -20.08 17.76
C ASP A 358 18.11 -18.67 17.72
N PHE A 359 17.02 -18.42 18.45
CA PHE A 359 16.42 -17.09 18.56
C PHE A 359 17.25 -16.15 19.41
N ILE A 360 17.80 -16.60 20.54
CA ILE A 360 18.72 -15.79 21.36
C ILE A 360 19.92 -15.33 20.52
N GLN A 361 20.53 -16.25 19.77
CA GLN A 361 21.61 -15.93 18.84
C GLN A 361 21.15 -14.96 17.74
N LYS A 362 19.92 -15.14 17.23
CA LYS A 362 19.35 -14.24 16.22
C LYS A 362 19.15 -12.83 16.75
N PHE A 363 18.64 -12.69 17.97
CA PHE A 363 18.46 -11.39 18.61
C PHE A 363 19.79 -10.71 18.91
N SER A 364 20.80 -11.44 19.39
CA SER A 364 22.15 -10.92 19.62
C SER A 364 22.69 -10.28 18.33
N LYS A 365 22.65 -11.02 17.20
CA LYS A 365 23.06 -10.50 15.89
C LYS A 365 22.27 -9.25 15.46
N ILE A 366 20.97 -9.18 15.75
CA ILE A 366 20.17 -7.98 15.45
C ILE A 366 20.59 -6.79 16.32
N LEU A 367 20.88 -7.02 17.60
CA LEU A 367 21.36 -5.96 18.50
C LEU A 367 22.75 -5.45 18.11
N ASP A 368 23.59 -6.29 17.54
CA ASP A 368 24.92 -5.91 17.05
C ASP A 368 24.83 -5.17 15.70
N GLU A 369 24.30 -5.85 14.68
CA GLU A 369 24.42 -5.48 13.27
C GLU A 369 23.18 -4.77 12.70
N GLY A 370 22.03 -4.90 13.36
CA GLY A 370 20.75 -4.43 12.85
C GLY A 370 20.62 -2.91 12.80
N SER A 371 19.65 -2.44 12.00
CA SER A 371 19.28 -1.01 11.99
C SER A 371 18.69 -0.57 13.33
N TYR A 372 18.68 0.75 13.60
CA TYR A 372 18.03 1.33 14.80
C TYR A 372 16.61 0.78 15.03
N GLU A 373 15.79 0.71 13.98
CA GLU A 373 14.41 0.21 14.07
C GLU A 373 14.35 -1.28 14.42
N ASN A 374 15.29 -2.09 13.92
CA ASN A 374 15.36 -3.51 14.26
C ASN A 374 15.76 -3.71 15.72
N LYS A 375 16.77 -2.98 16.20
CA LYS A 375 17.22 -3.02 17.61
C LYS A 375 16.08 -2.65 18.55
N LYS A 376 15.39 -1.55 18.25
CA LYS A 376 14.20 -1.08 18.97
C LYS A 376 13.10 -2.14 19.06
N LEU A 377 12.77 -2.81 17.96
CA LEU A 377 11.73 -3.83 17.94
C LEU A 377 12.14 -5.07 18.74
N VAL A 378 13.41 -5.50 18.68
CA VAL A 378 13.92 -6.61 19.51
C VAL A 378 13.85 -6.28 20.99
N VAL A 379 14.37 -5.11 21.40
CA VAL A 379 14.30 -4.65 22.80
C VAL A 379 12.85 -4.65 23.28
N ARG A 380 11.94 -4.09 22.48
CA ARG A 380 10.51 -4.06 22.83
C ARG A 380 9.91 -5.46 22.94
N LEU A 381 10.19 -6.35 21.99
CA LEU A 381 9.70 -7.73 21.99
C LEU A 381 10.13 -8.48 23.25
N ILE A 382 11.41 -8.40 23.60
CA ILE A 382 11.95 -9.12 24.76
C ILE A 382 11.42 -8.52 26.06
N LEU A 383 11.42 -7.20 26.22
CA LEU A 383 10.86 -6.56 27.42
C LEU A 383 9.36 -6.86 27.60
N LEU A 384 8.59 -6.91 26.51
CA LEU A 384 7.19 -7.35 26.57
C LEU A 384 7.05 -8.82 26.96
N THR A 385 7.87 -9.70 26.38
CA THR A 385 7.91 -11.13 26.74
C THR A 385 8.21 -11.31 28.23
N LEU A 386 9.23 -10.63 28.75
CA LEU A 386 9.59 -10.64 30.17
C LEU A 386 8.43 -10.20 31.07
N THR A 387 7.69 -9.16 30.66
CA THR A 387 6.63 -8.60 31.48
C THR A 387 5.35 -9.44 31.51
N ILE A 388 4.91 -10.04 30.40
CA ILE A 388 3.56 -10.65 30.36
C ILE A 388 3.55 -12.17 30.08
N SER A 389 4.66 -12.80 29.69
CA SER A 389 4.72 -14.27 29.62
C SER A 389 4.77 -14.93 31.01
N ASP A 390 4.54 -16.24 31.07
CA ASP A 390 4.59 -17.00 32.31
C ASP A 390 5.96 -16.92 33.02
N ASN A 391 5.96 -17.16 34.33
CA ASN A 391 7.16 -17.02 35.17
C ASN A 391 8.32 -17.91 34.74
N ASP A 392 8.04 -19.10 34.19
CA ASP A 392 9.09 -20.02 33.71
C ASP A 392 9.84 -19.43 32.50
N ILE A 393 9.10 -18.94 31.50
CA ILE A 393 9.68 -18.28 30.31
C ILE A 393 10.46 -17.03 30.75
N CYS A 394 9.88 -16.26 31.67
CA CYS A 394 10.53 -15.06 32.19
C CYS A 394 11.85 -15.38 32.89
N ASN A 395 11.86 -16.38 33.78
CA ASN A 395 13.02 -16.79 34.55
C ASN A 395 14.14 -17.36 33.67
N GLU A 396 13.80 -18.13 32.64
CA GLU A 396 14.80 -18.61 31.68
C GLU A 396 15.39 -17.48 30.85
N LEU A 397 14.56 -16.53 30.40
CA LEU A 397 15.02 -15.38 29.62
C LEU A 397 15.89 -14.43 30.46
N LEU A 398 15.52 -14.17 31.72
CA LEU A 398 16.29 -13.30 32.64
C LEU A 398 17.70 -13.84 32.97
N LYS A 399 17.93 -15.14 32.82
CA LYS A 399 19.26 -15.76 32.98
C LYS A 399 20.14 -15.63 31.72
N CYS A 400 19.58 -15.20 30.60
CA CYS A 400 20.31 -15.10 29.35
C CYS A 400 21.07 -13.77 29.24
N GLU A 401 22.28 -13.80 28.70
CA GLU A 401 23.13 -12.63 28.46
C GLU A 401 22.45 -11.57 27.58
N ILE A 402 21.56 -11.99 26.66
CA ILE A 402 20.78 -11.09 25.81
C ILE A 402 19.99 -10.02 26.61
N CYS A 403 19.59 -10.34 27.85
CA CYS A 403 18.92 -9.36 28.70
C CYS A 403 19.85 -8.22 29.11
N VAL A 404 21.15 -8.45 29.27
CA VAL A 404 22.15 -7.42 29.51
C VAL A 404 22.33 -6.56 28.26
N ASP A 405 22.51 -7.19 27.09
CA ASP A 405 22.68 -6.49 25.81
C ASP A 405 21.52 -5.53 25.53
N ILE A 406 20.29 -5.96 25.85
CA ILE A 406 19.08 -5.15 25.70
C ILE A 406 19.14 -3.89 26.55
N ILE A 407 19.57 -3.99 27.80
CA ILE A 407 19.66 -2.83 28.70
C ILE A 407 20.71 -1.84 28.20
N GLN A 408 21.86 -2.33 27.76
CA GLN A 408 22.92 -1.49 27.20
C GLN A 408 22.46 -0.76 25.92
N VAL A 409 21.71 -1.44 25.04
CA VAL A 409 21.22 -0.85 23.78
C VAL A 409 20.22 0.29 24.02
N ILE A 410 19.46 0.29 25.13
CA ILE A 410 18.48 1.36 25.43
C ILE A 410 19.13 2.74 25.50
N GLN A 411 20.40 2.83 25.91
CA GLN A 411 21.15 4.09 25.99
C GLN A 411 21.24 4.80 24.63
N SER A 412 21.16 4.05 23.54
CA SER A 412 21.22 4.58 22.17
C SER A 412 19.86 5.02 21.61
N PHE A 413 18.77 4.88 22.37
CA PHE A 413 17.42 5.15 21.90
C PHE A 413 17.07 6.65 21.92
N ARG A 414 16.07 7.01 21.11
CA ARG A 414 15.45 8.33 21.14
C ARG A 414 14.58 8.48 22.39
N THR A 415 14.34 9.72 22.80
CA THR A 415 13.60 10.09 24.02
C THR A 415 12.29 9.31 24.20
N GLU A 416 11.43 9.27 23.19
CA GLU A 416 10.13 8.57 23.27
C GLU A 416 10.28 7.06 23.52
N ASP A 417 11.32 6.46 22.93
CA ASP A 417 11.60 5.03 23.03
C ASP A 417 12.22 4.68 24.39
N ILE A 418 13.08 5.56 24.92
CA ILE A 418 13.61 5.45 26.29
C ILE A 418 12.47 5.48 27.31
N ILE A 419 11.55 6.46 27.20
CA ILE A 419 10.39 6.57 28.10
C ILE A 419 9.58 5.27 28.10
N LEU A 420 9.33 4.70 26.93
CA LEU A 420 8.59 3.45 26.82
C LEU A 420 9.36 2.28 27.45
N ALA A 421 10.65 2.15 27.15
CA ALA A 421 11.49 1.09 27.69
C ALA A 421 11.56 1.13 29.22
N LEU A 422 11.80 2.32 29.81
CA LEU A 422 11.83 2.51 31.27
C LEU A 422 10.49 2.17 31.93
N LYS A 423 9.36 2.54 31.33
CA LYS A 423 8.04 2.14 31.83
C LYS A 423 7.85 0.62 31.83
N ILE A 424 8.38 -0.09 30.84
CA ILE A 424 8.30 -1.56 30.78
C ILE A 424 9.25 -2.18 31.81
N ILE A 425 10.47 -1.63 31.98
CA ILE A 425 11.43 -2.03 33.02
C ILE A 425 10.82 -1.89 34.41
N GLY A 426 10.19 -0.77 34.72
CA GLY A 426 9.53 -0.58 36.02
C GLY A 426 8.45 -1.64 36.31
N LYS A 427 7.72 -2.08 35.29
CA LYS A 427 6.76 -3.20 35.41
C LYS A 427 7.44 -4.55 35.57
N LEU A 428 8.55 -4.76 34.85
CA LEU A 428 9.35 -5.98 34.96
C LEU A 428 9.90 -6.13 36.38
N TYR A 429 10.46 -5.08 36.97
CA TYR A 429 10.96 -5.13 38.35
C TYR A 429 9.89 -5.43 39.38
N HIS A 430 8.70 -4.82 39.23
CA HIS A 430 7.56 -5.19 40.06
C HIS A 430 7.26 -6.69 39.99
N LYS A 431 7.33 -7.29 38.80
CA LYS A 431 7.13 -8.73 38.60
C LYS A 431 8.27 -9.56 39.20
N ILE A 432 9.52 -9.20 38.97
CA ILE A 432 10.71 -9.90 39.50
C ILE A 432 10.61 -10.01 41.02
N LEU A 433 10.35 -8.89 41.71
CA LEU A 433 10.25 -8.86 43.17
C LEU A 433 9.03 -9.62 43.68
N ARG A 434 7.87 -9.43 43.04
CA ARG A 434 6.62 -10.07 43.46
C ARG A 434 6.69 -11.59 43.38
N TYR A 435 7.39 -12.14 42.39
CA TYR A 435 7.45 -13.58 42.12
C TYR A 435 8.80 -14.22 42.46
N GLY A 436 9.77 -13.46 42.97
CA GLY A 436 11.10 -13.98 43.32
C GLY A 436 11.84 -14.59 42.13
N LEU A 437 11.82 -13.91 40.99
CA LEU A 437 12.47 -14.40 39.76
C LEU A 437 13.99 -14.23 39.84
N PHE A 438 14.75 -15.18 39.28
CA PHE A 438 16.21 -15.11 39.25
C PHE A 438 16.69 -14.36 38.01
N THR A 439 17.66 -13.48 38.21
CA THR A 439 18.25 -12.68 37.13
C THR A 439 19.70 -13.08 36.88
N HIS A 440 20.19 -12.83 35.67
CA HIS A 440 21.61 -12.91 35.36
C HIS A 440 22.42 -12.00 36.30
N GLU A 441 23.65 -12.41 36.64
CA GLU A 441 24.50 -11.75 37.65
C GLU A 441 24.70 -10.26 37.36
N ASN A 442 24.84 -9.89 36.08
CA ASN A 442 25.03 -8.51 35.65
C ASN A 442 23.74 -7.72 35.39
N PHE A 443 22.57 -8.37 35.35
CA PHE A 443 21.34 -7.72 34.91
C PHE A 443 20.93 -6.54 35.80
N ASN A 444 20.97 -6.72 37.13
CA ASN A 444 20.62 -5.66 38.07
C ASN A 444 21.63 -4.50 38.03
N ASN A 445 22.92 -4.81 37.91
CA ASN A 445 23.97 -3.79 37.82
C ASN A 445 23.77 -2.90 36.59
N GLU A 446 23.48 -3.51 35.44
CA GLU A 446 23.25 -2.79 34.19
C GLU A 446 21.99 -1.93 34.24
N ILE A 447 20.94 -2.41 34.91
CA ILE A 447 19.75 -1.59 35.16
C ILE A 447 20.11 -0.39 36.01
N ILE A 448 20.79 -0.57 37.14
CA ILE A 448 21.20 0.51 38.04
C ILE A 448 22.02 1.55 37.28
N ILE A 449 22.99 1.10 36.48
CA ILE A 449 23.81 1.98 35.62
C ILE A 449 22.90 2.77 34.66
N LEU A 450 22.01 2.09 33.95
CA LEU A 450 21.08 2.71 32.99
C LEU A 450 20.19 3.77 33.66
N VAL A 451 19.56 3.45 34.79
CA VAL A 451 18.64 4.38 35.44
C VAL A 451 19.38 5.54 36.10
N LYS A 452 20.56 5.32 36.70
CA LYS A 452 21.39 6.42 37.23
C LYS A 452 21.83 7.39 36.14
N GLN A 453 22.22 6.88 34.97
CA GLN A 453 22.51 7.73 33.81
C GLN A 453 21.31 8.58 33.40
N PHE A 454 20.11 8.00 33.40
CA PHE A 454 18.90 8.70 32.98
C PHE A 454 18.27 9.60 34.04
N GLN A 455 18.63 9.52 35.31
CA GLN A 455 18.22 10.49 36.34
C GLN A 455 18.67 11.92 36.01
N MET A 456 19.82 12.05 35.34
CA MET A 456 20.40 13.33 34.93
C MET A 456 20.03 13.72 33.49
N HIS A 457 19.04 13.04 32.90
CA HIS A 457 18.65 13.28 31.50
C HIS A 457 17.92 14.63 31.35
N GLU A 458 18.14 15.32 30.22
CA GLU A 458 17.55 16.64 29.96
C GLU A 458 16.01 16.62 29.90
N ASP A 459 15.44 15.50 29.45
CA ASP A 459 13.99 15.28 29.48
C ASP A 459 13.50 14.92 30.88
N GLN A 460 12.67 15.79 31.47
CA GLN A 460 12.13 15.63 32.81
C GLN A 460 11.33 14.34 33.02
N ASN A 461 10.66 13.81 31.98
CA ASN A 461 9.91 12.56 32.13
C ASN A 461 10.86 11.38 32.28
N ILE A 462 11.95 11.35 31.52
CA ILE A 462 12.97 10.30 31.62
C ILE A 462 13.61 10.34 33.01
N ALA A 463 14.01 11.52 33.47
CA ALA A 463 14.58 11.71 34.80
C ALA A 463 13.61 11.23 35.90
N GLN A 464 12.35 11.66 35.85
CA GLN A 464 11.33 11.27 36.84
C GLN A 464 11.06 9.76 36.87
N ILE A 465 10.92 9.13 35.71
CA ILE A 465 10.67 7.67 35.64
C ILE A 465 11.89 6.91 36.18
N SER A 466 13.10 7.36 35.85
CA SER A 466 14.34 6.71 36.30
C SER A 466 14.52 6.83 37.81
N THR A 467 14.30 8.02 38.37
CA THR A 467 14.30 8.25 39.83
C THR A 467 13.27 7.36 40.51
N ALA A 468 12.06 7.27 39.97
CA ALA A 468 11.04 6.39 40.54
C ALA A 468 11.43 4.90 40.49
N ILE A 469 12.18 4.45 39.48
CA ILE A 469 12.67 3.05 39.44
C ILE A 469 13.70 2.81 40.54
N ILE A 470 14.66 3.72 40.73
CA ILE A 470 15.65 3.60 41.81
C ILE A 470 14.97 3.65 43.17
N GLU A 471 14.14 4.66 43.44
CA GLU A 471 13.47 4.83 44.73
C GLU A 471 12.65 3.60 45.14
N ASN A 472 11.94 2.99 44.18
CA ASN A 472 11.05 1.88 44.48
C ASN A 472 11.73 0.51 44.54
N TYR A 473 12.84 0.32 43.83
CA TYR A 473 13.43 -1.01 43.62
C TYR A 473 14.89 -1.13 44.02
N PHE A 474 15.61 -0.03 44.18
CA PHE A 474 17.02 0.05 44.58
C PHE A 474 17.24 1.22 45.55
N PRO A 475 16.49 1.30 46.68
CA PRO A 475 16.57 2.45 47.58
C PRO A 475 17.98 2.66 48.17
N GLU A 476 18.77 1.60 48.30
CA GLU A 476 20.16 1.64 48.74
C GLU A 476 21.10 2.37 47.76
N GLU A 477 20.70 2.51 46.49
CA GLU A 477 21.50 3.14 45.44
C GLU A 477 21.24 4.65 45.29
N MET A 478 20.39 5.23 46.15
CA MET A 478 20.03 6.66 46.17
C MET A 478 21.11 7.59 46.73
N GLU A 479 22.12 7.04 47.42
CA GLU A 479 23.19 7.78 48.11
C GLU A 479 24.28 8.33 47.19
#